data_AF-A0A2N2X721-F1
#
_entry.id   AF-A0A2N2X721-F1
#
_cell.length_a   1.000
_cell.length_b   1.000
_cell.length_c   1.000
_cell.angle_alpha   90.00
_cell.angle_beta   90.00
_cell.angle_gamma   90.00
#
_symmetry.space_group_name_H-M   'P 1'
#
loop_
_entity.id
_entity.type
_entity.pdbx_description
1 polymer ?
#
loop_
_entity_poly.entity_id
_entity_poly.type
_entity_poly.pdbx_seq_one_letter_code
_entity_poly.pdbx_strand_id
1 'polypeptide(L)'
;MASLKDKTIHGFFWSFIDNFAGQGINFIVGIILARLLTPKEFGLIGMITVFIAISGSFVNSGFSQALIRKKDCSETDYSTVFYFNLFVGLFFFGVLFIAA
;
A
#
# COMPACT_ATOMS: atom_id res chain seq x y z
N MET A 1 24.66 24.58 10.68
CA MET A 1 24.41 23.12 10.70
C MET A 1 22.93 22.92 10.98
N ALA A 2 22.11 22.63 9.96
CA ALA A 2 20.71 22.25 10.21
C ALA A 2 20.73 21.02 11.13
N SER A 3 20.18 21.16 12.33
CA SER A 3 20.35 20.15 13.36
C SER A 3 19.61 18.88 12.94
N LEU A 4 20.07 17.71 13.39
CA LEU A 4 19.39 16.42 13.14
C LEU A 4 17.89 16.47 13.52
N LYS A 5 17.53 17.38 14.43
CA LYS A 5 16.16 17.69 14.82
C LYS A 5 15.34 18.25 13.65
N ASP A 6 15.88 19.21 12.88
CA ASP A 6 15.16 19.83 11.75
C ASP A 6 14.92 18.84 10.61
N LYS A 7 15.93 18.01 10.28
CA LYS A 7 15.78 16.95 9.26
C LYS A 7 14.77 15.89 9.67
N THR A 8 14.80 15.48 10.94
CA THR A 8 13.84 14.51 11.48
C THR A 8 12.42 15.08 11.49
N ILE A 9 12.25 16.34 11.89
CA ILE A 9 10.95 17.02 11.89
C ILE A 9 10.41 17.14 10.47
N HIS A 10 11.22 17.57 9.50
CA HIS A 10 10.78 17.64 8.11
C HIS A 10 10.41 16.28 7.52
N GLY A 11 11.22 15.24 7.75
CA GLY A 11 10.91 13.88 7.30
C GLY A 11 9.65 13.30 7.96
N PHE A 12 9.45 13.61 9.25
CA PHE A 12 8.24 13.27 9.98
C PHE A 12 7.01 13.98 9.38
N PHE A 13 7.08 15.31 9.17
CA PHE A 13 5.97 16.05 8.56
C PHE A 13 5.65 15.56 7.16
N TRP A 14 6.67 15.23 6.36
CA TRP A 14 6.46 14.63 5.04
C TRP A 14 5.70 13.31 5.13
N SER A 15 6.18 12.40 5.98
CA SER A 15 5.53 11.09 6.20
C SER A 15 4.13 11.23 6.77
N PHE A 16 3.92 12.20 7.67
CA PHE A 16 2.62 12.48 8.27
C PHE A 16 1.62 12.96 7.21
N ILE A 17 2.02 13.92 6.37
CA ILE A 17 1.18 14.43 5.28
C ILE A 17 0.87 13.33 4.28
N ASP A 18 1.86 12.52 3.90
CA ASP A 18 1.67 11.41 2.95
C ASP A 18 0.65 10.38 3.47
N ASN A 19 0.81 9.92 4.71
CA ASN A 19 -0.13 8.99 5.34
C ASN A 19 -1.52 9.60 5.54
N PHE A 20 -1.59 10.86 5.98
CA PHE A 20 -2.86 11.54 6.22
C PHE A 20 -3.61 11.84 4.93
N ALA A 21 -2.90 12.26 3.88
CA ALA A 21 -3.48 12.45 2.55
C ALA A 21 -4.00 11.13 1.99
N GLY A 22 -3.22 10.04 2.09
CA GLY A 22 -3.66 8.72 1.65
C GLY A 22 -4.92 8.23 2.39
N GLN A 23 -4.98 8.40 3.71
CA GLN A 23 -6.18 8.06 4.50
C GLN A 23 -7.36 8.97 4.17
N GLY A 24 -7.13 10.27 4.02
CA GLY A 24 -8.16 11.24 3.64
C GLY A 24 -8.76 10.92 2.28
N ILE A 25 -7.94 10.58 1.28
CA ILE A 25 -8.40 10.18 -0.05
C ILE A 25 -9.26 8.90 0.07
N ASN A 26 -8.79 7.86 0.76
CA ASN A 26 -9.56 6.63 0.94
C ASN A 26 -10.90 6.88 1.65
N PHE A 27 -10.92 7.75 2.65
CA PHE A 27 -12.13 8.12 3.37
C PHE A 27 -13.13 8.85 2.45
N ILE A 28 -12.68 9.82 1.67
CA ILE A 28 -13.52 10.55 0.72
C ILE A 28 -14.07 9.61 -0.35
N VAL A 29 -13.23 8.75 -0.92
CA VAL A 29 -13.66 7.72 -1.89
C VAL A 29 -14.69 6.78 -1.26
N GLY A 30 -14.47 6.36 -0.01
CA GLY A 30 -15.44 5.55 0.73
C GLY A 30 -16.80 6.22 0.88
N ILE A 31 -16.84 7.52 1.21
CA ILE A 31 -18.09 8.30 1.28
C ILE A 31 -18.78 8.37 -0.09
N ILE A 32 -18.01 8.61 -1.15
CA ILE A 32 -18.55 8.67 -2.52
C ILE A 32 -19.15 7.32 -2.90
N LEU A 33 -18.42 6.22 -2.68
CA LEU A 33 -18.90 4.86 -2.96
C LEU A 33 -20.13 4.51 -2.13
N ALA A 34 -20.19 4.89 -0.85
CA ALA A 34 -21.35 4.65 0.01
C ALA A 34 -22.62 5.37 -0.49
N ARG A 35 -22.48 6.48 -1.22
CA ARG A 35 -23.61 7.19 -1.84
C ARG A 35 -24.00 6.65 -3.22
N LEU A 36 -23.04 6.18 -4.00
CA LEU A 36 -23.27 5.70 -5.36
C LEU A 36 -23.73 4.24 -5.42
N LEU A 37 -23.26 3.41 -4.50
CA LEU A 37 -23.53 1.97 -4.49
C LEU A 37 -24.71 1.62 -3.60
N THR A 38 -25.40 0.53 -3.97
CA THR A 38 -26.39 -0.07 -3.09
C THR A 38 -25.72 -0.70 -1.86
N PRO A 39 -26.44 -0.90 -0.72
CA PRO A 39 -25.87 -1.53 0.46
C PRO A 39 -25.27 -2.92 0.20
N LYS A 40 -25.82 -3.67 -0.76
CA LYS A 40 -25.33 -4.99 -1.16
C LYS A 40 -23.98 -4.90 -1.87
N GLU A 41 -23.84 -3.97 -2.81
CA GLU A 41 -22.59 -3.74 -3.55
C GLU A 41 -21.51 -3.17 -2.64
N PHE A 42 -21.87 -2.27 -1.74
CA PHE A 42 -20.95 -1.73 -0.74
C PHE A 42 -20.42 -2.83 0.19
N GLY A 43 -21.28 -3.77 0.61
CA GLY A 43 -20.88 -4.95 1.37
C GLY A 43 -19.90 -5.84 0.60
N LEU A 44 -20.12 -6.04 -0.70
CA LEU A 44 -19.19 -6.80 -1.56
C LEU A 44 -17.81 -6.13 -1.65
N ILE A 45 -17.76 -4.81 -1.86
CA ILE A 45 -16.50 -4.07 -1.85
C ILE A 45 -15.80 -4.21 -0.50
N GLY A 46 -16.52 -4.13 0.61
CA GLY A 46 -15.96 -4.34 1.95
C GLY A 46 -15.29 -5.70 2.10
N MET A 47 -15.95 -6.77 1.64
CA MET A 47 -15.39 -8.14 1.67
C MET A 47 -14.12 -8.24 0.82
N ILE A 48 -14.12 -7.72 -0.41
CA ILE A 48 -12.95 -7.73 -1.28
C ILE A 48 -11.81 -6.89 -0.68
N THR A 49 -12.13 -5.77 -0.02
CA THR A 49 -11.14 -4.89 0.61
C THR A 49 -10.34 -5.59 1.70
N VAL A 50 -10.96 -6.51 2.46
CA VAL A 50 -10.23 -7.33 3.45
C VAL A 50 -9.18 -8.20 2.77
N PHE A 51 -9.54 -8.88 1.67
CA PHE A 51 -8.60 -9.67 0.88
C PHE A 51 -7.48 -8.81 0.27
N ILE A 52 -7.81 -7.62 -0.24
CA ILE A 52 -6.83 -6.67 -0.77
C ILE A 52 -5.89 -6.21 0.34
N ALA A 53 -6.39 -5.91 1.54
CA ALA A 53 -5.56 -5.46 2.67
C ALA A 53 -4.56 -6.55 3.11
N ILE A 54 -5.01 -7.81 3.20
CA ILE A 54 -4.14 -8.95 3.53
C ILE A 54 -3.07 -9.12 2.44
N SER A 55 -3.48 -9.21 1.18
CA SER A 55 -2.57 -9.39 0.03
C SER A 55 -1.57 -8.24 -0.08
N GLY A 56 -2.05 -7.01 0.10
CA GLY A 56 -1.25 -5.79 0.09
C GLY A 56 -0.25 -5.73 1.24
N SER A 57 -0.57 -6.30 2.41
CA SER A 57 0.43 -6.48 3.46
C SER A 57 1.57 -7.33 2.93
N PHE A 58 1.32 -8.53 2.41
CA PHE A 58 2.39 -9.39 1.90
C PHE A 58 3.25 -8.75 0.80
N VAL A 59 2.62 -8.02 -0.13
CA VAL A 59 3.34 -7.30 -1.20
C VAL A 59 4.21 -6.16 -0.64
N ASN A 60 3.74 -5.43 0.37
CA ASN A 60 4.46 -4.28 0.93
C ASN A 60 5.34 -4.62 2.15
N SER A 61 5.24 -5.84 2.70
CA SER A 61 5.68 -6.17 4.06
C SER A 61 7.18 -6.26 4.32
N GLY A 62 8.06 -6.12 3.32
CA GLY A 62 9.49 -6.27 3.61
C GLY A 62 10.45 -5.69 2.59
N PHE A 63 10.22 -5.94 1.31
CA PHE A 63 11.21 -5.61 0.28
C PHE A 63 11.34 -4.11 0.03
N SER A 64 10.23 -3.36 -0.05
CA SER A 64 10.28 -1.89 -0.20
C SER A 64 10.99 -1.21 0.97
N GLN A 65 10.72 -1.65 2.21
CA GLN A 65 11.36 -1.10 3.40
C GLN A 65 12.84 -1.50 3.50
N ALA A 66 13.20 -2.70 3.06
CA ALA A 66 14.60 -3.15 2.99
C ALA A 66 15.39 -2.36 1.94
N LEU A 67 14.77 -2.06 0.79
CA LEU A 67 15.35 -1.25 -0.28
C LEU A 67 15.61 0.18 0.19
N ILE A 68 14.63 0.81 0.87
CA ILE A 68 14.79 2.16 1.45
C ILE A 68 15.93 2.22 2.49
N ARG A 69 16.20 1.11 3.20
CA ARG A 69 17.29 1.03 4.19
C ARG A 69 18.65 0.68 3.59
N LYS A 70 18.69 0.16 2.36
CA LYS A 70 19.93 -0.26 1.69
C LYS A 70 20.60 0.94 1.02
N LYS A 71 21.79 1.31 1.49
CA LYS A 71 22.54 2.48 0.97
C LYS A 71 22.97 2.32 -0.49
N ASP A 72 23.37 1.12 -0.88
CA ASP A 72 23.82 0.80 -2.25
C ASP A 72 22.81 -0.15 -2.90
N CYS A 73 21.73 0.40 -3.45
CA CYS A 73 20.79 -0.35 -4.26
C CYS A 73 21.29 -0.45 -5.70
N SER A 74 21.35 -1.66 -6.23
CA SER A 74 21.60 -1.90 -7.65
C SER A 74 20.28 -1.98 -8.43
N GLU A 75 20.34 -1.74 -9.74
CA GLU A 75 19.21 -1.98 -10.67
C GLU A 75 18.60 -3.39 -10.52
N THR A 76 19.44 -4.39 -10.20
CA THR A 76 18.99 -5.76 -9.97
C THR A 76 18.15 -5.92 -8.70
N ASP A 77 18.39 -5.11 -7.67
CA ASP A 77 17.58 -5.12 -6.45
C ASP A 77 16.18 -4.56 -6.73
N TYR A 78 16.08 -3.42 -7.42
CA TYR A 78 14.80 -2.84 -7.83
C TYR A 78 13.99 -3.80 -8.70
N SER A 79 14.65 -4.40 -9.70
CA SER A 79 14.02 -5.34 -10.62
C SER A 79 13.52 -6.59 -9.88
N THR A 80 14.32 -7.14 -8.96
CA THR A 80 13.94 -8.34 -8.18
C THR A 80 12.71 -8.07 -7.32
N VAL A 81 12.68 -6.92 -6.61
CA VAL A 81 11.53 -6.54 -5.79
C VAL A 81 10.28 -6.34 -6.65
N PHE A 82 10.43 -5.73 -7.83
CA PHE A 82 9.33 -5.56 -8.77
C PHE A 82 8.75 -6.90 -9.23
N TYR A 83 9.59 -7.81 -9.73
CA TYR A 83 9.14 -9.12 -10.19
C TYR A 83 8.55 -9.97 -9.06
N PHE A 84 9.11 -9.89 -7.86
CA PHE A 84 8.57 -10.55 -6.69
C PHE A 84 7.17 -10.03 -6.33
N ASN A 85 6.99 -8.71 -6.24
CA ASN A 85 5.70 -8.10 -5.95
C ASN A 85 4.67 -8.41 -7.04
N LEU A 86 5.08 -8.43 -8.31
CA LEU A 86 4.22 -8.82 -9.42
C LEU A 86 3.78 -10.28 -9.30
N PHE A 87 4.71 -11.21 -9.03
CA PHE A 87 4.40 -12.62 -8.83
C PHE A 87 3.46 -12.85 -7.66
N VAL A 88 3.73 -12.23 -6.50
CA VAL A 88 2.89 -12.33 -5.31
C VAL A 88 1.50 -11.76 -5.58
N GLY A 89 1.40 -10.63 -6.29
CA GLY A 89 0.13 -10.05 -6.71
C GLY A 89 -0.67 -10.99 -7.63
N LEU A 90 -0.03 -11.58 -8.63
CA LEU A 90 -0.65 -12.58 -9.51
C LEU A 90 -1.07 -13.84 -8.76
N PHE A 91 -0.28 -14.27 -7.77
CA PHE A 91 -0.61 -15.40 -6.92
C PHE A 91 -1.87 -15.14 -6.10
N PHE A 92 -1.96 -14.00 -5.39
CA PHE A 92 -3.16 -13.63 -4.63
C PHE A 92 -4.38 -13.43 -5.53
N PHE A 93 -4.20 -12.85 -6.72
CA PHE A 93 -5.25 -12.78 -7.72
C PHE A 93 -5.75 -14.17 -8.14
N GLY A 94 -4.84 -15.11 -8.43
CA GLY A 94 -5.19 -16.48 -8.78
C GLY A 94 -5.91 -17.22 -7.66
N VAL A 95 -5.45 -17.06 -6.41
CA VAL A 95 -6.12 -17.63 -5.23
C VAL A 95 -7.53 -17.10 -5.10
N LEU A 96 -7.71 -15.77 -5.22
CA LEU A 96 -9.03 -15.15 -5.13
C LEU A 96 -9.94 -15.57 -6.28
N PHE A 97 -9.40 -15.69 -7.50
CA PHE A 97 -10.15 -16.13 -8.67
C PHE A 97 -10.64 -17.57 -8.56
N ILE A 98 -9.86 -18.47 -7.96
CA ILE A 98 -10.26 -19.88 -7.74
C ILE A 98 -11.23 -19.99 -6.55
N ALA A 99 -11.12 -19.12 -5.55
CA ALA A 99 -11.95 -19.15 -4.35
C ALA A 99 -13.32 -18.45 -4.51
N ALA A 100 -13.47 -17.57 -5.51
CA ALA A 100 -14.70 -16.85 -5.86
C ALA A 100 -15.64 -17.71 -6.71
#